data_AF-A0A972Q6K4-F1
#
_entry.id   AF-A0A972Q6K4-F1
#
_cell.length_a   1.000
_cell.length_b   1.000
_cell.length_c   1.000
_cell.angle_alpha   90.00
_cell.angle_beta   90.00
_cell.angle_gamma   90.00
#
_symmetry.space_group_name_H-M   'P 1'
#
loop_
_entity.id
_entity.type
_entity.pdbx_description
1 polymer ?
#
loop_
_entity_poly.entity_id
_entity_poly.type
_entity_poly.pdbx_seq_one_letter_code
_entity_poly.pdbx_strand_id
1 'polypeptide(L)'
;MTNDFFNEAFMTVNKTLNYLKSEQSIVVLPFGDAVVISDKHLKGAGGLAGEGYPMPYHGCILAIDVYDGTSVHSDTGEIKFSAGDRISVYAVYDVASFTVYAQKNGINTAVFVSSVAGNTDLFATVTVKVTES
;
A
#
# COMPACT_ATOMS: atom_id res chain seq x y z
N MET A 1 -31.86 -30.45 -7.49
CA MET A 1 -31.73 -29.00 -7.72
C MET A 1 -32.21 -28.31 -6.47
N THR A 2 -31.30 -28.03 -5.54
CA THR A 2 -31.58 -27.32 -4.28
C THR A 2 -31.16 -25.86 -4.48
N ASN A 3 -32.09 -24.96 -4.20
CA ASN A 3 -31.94 -23.52 -4.32
C ASN A 3 -31.08 -22.99 -3.16
N ASP A 4 -29.82 -22.64 -3.45
CA ASP A 4 -29.01 -21.78 -2.59
C ASP A 4 -28.92 -20.38 -3.20
N PHE A 5 -30.09 -19.75 -3.36
CA PHE A 5 -30.20 -18.30 -3.53
C PHE A 5 -30.48 -17.72 -2.15
N PHE A 6 -29.46 -17.19 -1.48
CA PHE A 6 -29.49 -16.05 -0.54
C PHE A 6 -28.14 -16.03 0.19
N ASN A 7 -27.09 -15.66 -0.54
CA ASN A 7 -25.83 -15.21 0.07
C ASN A 7 -25.79 -13.67 -0.02
N GLU A 8 -26.85 -13.02 0.46
CA GLU A 8 -26.89 -11.57 0.61
C GLU A 8 -26.32 -11.23 1.99
N ALA A 9 -25.13 -10.66 1.98
CA ALA A 9 -24.51 -10.05 3.14
C ALA A 9 -25.54 -9.11 3.81
N PHE A 10 -25.88 -9.38 5.06
CA PHE A 10 -26.70 -8.51 5.90
C PHE A 10 -25.97 -7.18 6.12
N MET A 11 -26.12 -6.22 5.20
CA MET A 11 -25.71 -4.84 5.45
C MET A 11 -26.72 -4.21 6.42
N THR A 12 -26.24 -3.82 7.60
CA THR A 12 -27.07 -3.17 8.62
C THR A 12 -27.62 -1.84 8.07
N VAL A 13 -28.90 -1.52 8.32
CA VAL A 13 -29.55 -0.26 7.85
C VAL A 13 -28.95 1.01 8.51
N ASN A 14 -28.13 0.81 9.54
CA ASN A 14 -27.44 1.88 10.25
C ASN A 14 -26.27 2.42 9.41
N LYS A 15 -26.53 3.51 8.68
CA LYS A 15 -25.56 4.19 7.81
C LYS A 15 -24.31 4.63 8.57
N THR A 16 -24.43 5.06 9.82
CA THR A 16 -23.30 5.46 10.66
C THR A 16 -22.41 4.26 11.01
N LEU A 17 -23.00 3.10 11.32
CA LEU A 17 -22.24 1.88 11.55
C LEU A 17 -21.52 1.41 10.27
N ASN A 18 -22.18 1.47 9.12
CA ASN A 18 -21.55 1.11 7.84
C ASN A 18 -20.41 2.08 7.49
N TYR A 19 -20.61 3.37 7.73
CA TYR A 19 -19.56 4.39 7.56
C TYR A 19 -18.36 4.10 8.48
N LEU A 20 -18.59 3.90 9.78
CA LEU A 20 -17.53 3.59 10.74
C LEU A 20 -16.79 2.29 10.41
N LYS A 21 -17.49 1.24 9.97
CA LYS A 21 -16.85 0.00 9.50
C LYS A 21 -16.03 0.22 8.23
N SER A 22 -16.51 1.07 7.32
CA SER A 22 -15.78 1.39 6.07
C SER A 22 -14.56 2.29 6.30
N GLU A 23 -14.52 3.05 7.38
CA GLU A 23 -13.37 3.85 7.80
C GLU A 23 -12.38 3.03 8.66
N GLN A 24 -12.88 2.15 9.54
CA GLN A 24 -12.05 1.20 10.31
C GLN A 24 -11.28 0.21 9.44
N SER A 25 -11.70 0.03 8.18
CA SER A 25 -10.96 -0.76 7.20
C SER A 25 -9.72 -0.10 6.61
N ILE A 26 -9.44 1.17 6.87
CA ILE A 26 -8.27 1.84 6.28
C ILE A 26 -7.05 1.65 7.19
N VAL A 27 -5.97 1.10 6.63
CA VAL A 27 -4.70 0.88 7.31
C VAL A 27 -3.60 1.60 6.52
N VAL A 28 -2.69 2.24 7.23
CA VAL A 28 -1.51 2.90 6.63
C VAL A 28 -0.28 2.09 6.99
N LEU A 29 0.45 1.63 5.97
CA LEU A 29 1.68 0.86 6.11
C LEU A 29 2.89 1.78 5.92
N PRO A 30 3.69 2.02 6.98
CA PRO A 30 4.87 2.87 6.87
C PRO A 30 6.09 2.09 6.35
N PHE A 31 6.90 2.76 5.56
CA PHE A 31 8.19 2.30 5.05
C PHE A 31 9.21 3.44 5.08
N GLY A 32 10.48 3.12 5.25
CA GLY A 32 11.53 4.12 5.09
C GLY A 32 12.91 3.53 4.98
N ASP A 33 13.77 4.20 4.22
CA ASP A 33 15.20 3.90 4.16
C ASP A 33 15.95 5.04 3.45
N ALA A 34 17.26 5.09 3.67
CA ALA A 34 18.16 5.90 2.85
C ALA A 34 18.26 5.31 1.44
N VAL A 35 18.05 6.14 0.42
CA VAL A 35 18.26 5.79 -1.00
C VAL A 35 19.38 6.65 -1.58
N VAL A 36 20.28 6.03 -2.36
CA VAL A 36 21.48 6.70 -2.88
C VAL A 36 21.49 6.72 -4.41
N ILE A 37 22.08 5.71 -5.06
CA ILE A 37 22.23 5.62 -6.53
C ILE A 37 21.96 4.21 -7.06
N SER A 38 21.11 3.45 -6.36
CA SER A 38 20.77 2.08 -6.73
C SER A 38 19.33 1.78 -6.33
N ASP A 39 18.69 0.90 -7.09
CA ASP A 39 17.37 0.40 -6.73
C ASP A 39 17.39 -0.30 -5.37
N LYS A 40 16.30 -0.14 -4.61
CA LYS A 40 16.26 -0.66 -3.25
C LYS A 40 14.83 -0.82 -2.72
N HIS A 41 14.62 -1.86 -1.92
CA HIS A 41 13.42 -1.96 -1.09
C HIS A 41 13.53 -1.04 0.12
N LEU A 42 12.46 -0.28 0.38
CA LEU A 42 12.35 0.46 1.63
C LEU A 42 12.01 -0.50 2.76
N LYS A 43 12.52 -0.21 3.97
CA LYS A 43 12.28 -1.07 5.14
C LYS A 43 10.88 -0.82 5.67
N GLY A 44 10.15 -1.88 5.97
CA GLY A 44 8.92 -1.79 6.75
C GLY A 44 9.20 -1.57 8.24
N ALA A 45 8.13 -1.50 9.03
CA ALA A 45 8.13 -1.49 10.48
C ALA A 45 8.76 -2.81 10.96
N GLY A 46 9.77 -2.68 11.82
CA GLY A 46 10.66 -3.78 12.20
C GLY A 46 12.02 -3.77 11.48
N GLY A 47 12.24 -2.84 10.54
CA GLY A 47 13.57 -2.56 9.95
C GLY A 47 14.03 -3.56 8.88
N LEU A 48 13.18 -4.51 8.50
CA LEU A 48 13.46 -5.46 7.44
C LEU A 48 13.06 -4.87 6.08
N ALA A 49 14.01 -4.84 5.15
CA ALA A 49 13.76 -4.54 3.75
C ALA A 49 13.35 -5.82 3.00
N GLY A 50 12.57 -5.67 1.93
CA GLY A 50 12.24 -6.77 1.01
C GLY A 50 10.78 -7.18 1.09
N GLU A 51 10.56 -8.43 1.51
CA GLU A 51 9.36 -9.27 1.36
C GLU A 51 7.98 -8.65 1.68
N GLY A 52 7.91 -7.44 2.22
CA GLY A 52 6.67 -6.72 2.46
C GLY A 52 5.87 -7.21 3.65
N TYR A 53 4.83 -6.46 3.99
CA TYR A 53 3.90 -6.82 5.05
C TYR A 53 2.90 -7.87 4.54
N PRO A 54 2.80 -9.05 5.18
CA PRO A 54 1.75 -10.00 4.86
C PRO A 54 0.39 -9.43 5.28
N MET A 55 -0.55 -9.39 4.34
CA MET A 55 -1.88 -8.86 4.58
C MET A 55 -2.77 -9.92 5.25
N PRO A 56 -3.36 -9.63 6.42
CA PRO A 56 -4.20 -10.60 7.13
C PRO A 56 -5.57 -10.82 6.48
N TYR A 57 -6.02 -9.88 5.64
CA TYR A 57 -7.34 -9.89 5.00
C TYR A 57 -7.24 -9.55 3.52
N HIS A 58 -8.34 -9.75 2.78
CA HIS A 58 -8.47 -9.24 1.41
C HIS A 58 -8.60 -7.71 1.43
N GLY A 59 -8.32 -7.05 0.31
CA GLY A 59 -8.43 -5.59 0.26
C GLY A 59 -7.90 -4.96 -1.02
N CYS A 60 -7.63 -3.66 -0.95
CA CYS A 60 -6.98 -2.91 -2.02
C CYS A 60 -5.97 -1.89 -1.50
N ILE A 61 -4.87 -1.70 -2.22
CA ILE A 61 -4.03 -0.50 -2.11
C ILE A 61 -4.82 0.65 -2.73
N LEU A 62 -4.81 1.81 -2.07
CA LEU A 62 -5.53 3.02 -2.47
C LEU A 62 -4.59 4.17 -2.83
N ALA A 63 -3.47 4.31 -2.13
CA ALA A 63 -2.55 5.41 -2.33
C ALA A 63 -1.14 5.06 -1.87
N ILE A 64 -0.18 5.81 -2.39
CA ILE A 64 1.18 5.90 -1.89
C ILE A 64 1.54 7.38 -1.70
N ASP A 65 2.13 7.71 -0.56
CA ASP A 65 2.68 9.03 -0.28
C ASP A 65 4.16 8.88 0.07
N VAL A 66 5.01 9.74 -0.46
CA VAL A 66 6.47 9.68 -0.27
C VAL A 66 6.98 11.06 0.12
N TYR A 67 7.59 11.14 1.29
CA TYR A 67 8.31 12.32 1.76
C TYR A 67 9.82 12.14 1.51
N ASP A 68 10.43 13.13 0.87
CA ASP A 68 11.84 13.12 0.48
C ASP A 68 12.75 14.02 1.34
N GLY A 69 12.22 14.56 2.43
CA GLY A 69 12.88 15.55 3.28
C GLY A 69 12.50 17.00 2.96
N THR A 70 11.84 17.24 1.81
CA THR A 70 11.39 18.59 1.40
C THR A 70 9.92 18.65 1.10
N SER A 71 9.40 17.70 0.33
CA SER A 71 8.03 17.67 -0.19
C SER A 71 7.42 16.29 -0.02
N VAL A 72 6.09 16.26 0.07
CA VAL A 72 5.32 15.02 -0.04
C VAL A 72 4.85 14.90 -1.48
N HIS A 73 5.11 13.75 -2.06
CA HIS A 73 4.69 13.37 -3.40
C HIS A 73 3.73 12.20 -3.29
N SER A 74 2.59 12.25 -3.98
CA SER A 74 1.50 11.30 -3.78
C SER A 74 0.97 10.76 -5.10
N ASP A 75 0.53 9.51 -5.08
CA ASP A 75 -0.23 8.90 -6.17
C ASP A 75 -1.35 8.03 -5.60
N THR A 76 -2.43 7.89 -6.38
CA THR A 76 -3.63 7.15 -5.98
C THR A 76 -4.03 6.15 -7.05
N GLY A 77 -4.48 4.98 -6.63
CA GLY A 77 -5.02 3.97 -7.53
C GLY A 77 -5.54 2.78 -6.75
N GLU A 78 -6.32 1.93 -7.41
CA GLU A 78 -6.94 0.78 -6.75
C GLU A 78 -6.29 -0.53 -7.21
N ILE A 79 -5.51 -1.17 -6.32
CA ILE A 79 -4.86 -2.46 -6.60
C ILE A 79 -5.35 -3.50 -5.62
N LYS A 80 -6.13 -4.46 -6.09
CA LYS A 80 -6.68 -5.54 -5.26
C LYS A 80 -5.60 -6.52 -4.80
N PHE A 81 -5.70 -6.95 -3.55
CA PHE A 81 -4.90 -8.01 -2.94
C PHE A 81 -5.78 -8.99 -2.16
N SER A 82 -5.25 -10.20 -1.96
CA SER A 82 -5.87 -11.24 -1.15
C SER A 82 -5.20 -11.38 0.20
N ALA A 83 -5.88 -12.02 1.16
CA ALA A 83 -5.23 -12.45 2.39
C ALA A 83 -4.00 -13.32 2.07
N GLY A 84 -2.89 -13.04 2.73
CA GLY A 84 -1.59 -13.68 2.49
C GLY A 84 -0.71 -13.01 1.43
N ASP A 85 -1.27 -12.14 0.57
CA ASP A 85 -0.45 -11.29 -0.30
C ASP A 85 0.43 -10.37 0.55
N ARG A 86 1.59 -10.00 0.03
CA ARG A 86 2.55 -9.13 0.69
C ARG A 86 2.65 -7.78 0.00
N ILE A 87 2.63 -6.71 0.79
CA ILE A 87 2.75 -5.34 0.30
C ILE A 87 4.12 -4.77 0.69
N SER A 88 4.92 -4.36 -0.28
CA SER A 88 6.25 -3.78 -0.10
C SER A 88 6.37 -2.45 -0.86
N VAL A 89 7.46 -1.72 -0.63
CA VAL A 89 7.81 -0.52 -1.39
C VAL A 89 9.19 -0.69 -2.02
N TYR A 90 9.30 -0.33 -3.29
CA TYR A 90 10.54 -0.44 -4.06
C TYR A 90 10.84 0.87 -4.77
N ALA A 91 12.02 1.42 -4.51
CA ALA A 91 12.51 2.63 -5.14
C ALA A 91 13.44 2.23 -6.31
N VAL A 92 13.10 2.67 -7.51
CA VAL A 92 13.90 2.49 -8.74
C VAL A 92 14.64 3.77 -9.02
N TYR A 93 15.96 3.68 -9.16
CA TYR A 93 16.81 4.83 -9.44
C TYR A 93 16.81 5.16 -10.95
N ASP A 94 16.49 6.41 -11.28
CA ASP A 94 16.55 6.94 -12.64
C ASP A 94 17.41 8.19 -12.68
N VAL A 95 18.72 8.00 -12.92
CA VAL A 95 19.78 9.00 -13.12
C VAL A 95 19.99 10.01 -11.99
N ALA A 96 18.97 10.75 -11.56
CA ALA A 96 19.03 11.75 -10.50
C ALA A 96 17.80 11.72 -9.56
N SER A 97 16.80 10.89 -9.86
CA SER A 97 15.58 10.75 -9.06
C SER A 97 15.23 9.29 -8.84
N PHE A 98 14.21 9.06 -8.02
CA PHE A 98 13.62 7.75 -7.81
C PHE A 98 12.18 7.73 -8.29
N THR A 99 11.80 6.59 -8.85
CA THR A 99 10.39 6.20 -8.97
C THR A 99 10.10 5.16 -7.89
N VAL A 100 9.19 5.47 -6.98
CA VAL A 100 8.85 4.66 -5.81
C VAL A 100 7.53 3.95 -6.06
N TYR A 101 7.57 2.63 -6.15
CA TYR A 101 6.42 1.78 -6.41
C TYR A 101 5.87 1.18 -5.13
N ALA A 102 4.55 1.18 -4.98
CA ALA A 102 3.90 0.15 -4.17
C ALA A 102 4.00 -1.18 -4.93
N GLN A 103 4.43 -2.23 -4.24
CA GLN A 103 4.57 -3.57 -4.78
C GLN A 103 3.57 -4.53 -4.13
N LYS A 104 3.09 -5.48 -4.92
CA LYS A 104 2.33 -6.64 -4.44
C LYS A 104 3.09 -7.90 -4.80
N ASN A 105 3.48 -8.69 -3.80
CA ASN A 105 4.26 -9.92 -3.95
C ASN A 105 5.55 -9.70 -4.77
N GLY A 106 6.25 -8.58 -4.54
CA GLY A 106 7.48 -8.21 -5.26
C GLY A 106 7.29 -7.68 -6.69
N ILE A 107 6.04 -7.51 -7.15
CA ILE A 107 5.73 -6.97 -8.49
C ILE A 107 5.29 -5.51 -8.36
N ASN A 108 5.91 -4.63 -9.16
CA ASN A 108 5.54 -3.21 -9.24
C ASN A 108 4.07 -3.07 -9.67
N THR A 109 3.32 -2.26 -8.92
CA THR A 109 1.93 -1.94 -9.27
C THR A 109 1.85 -0.65 -10.07
N ALA A 110 0.64 -0.29 -10.52
CA ALA A 110 0.39 0.99 -11.18
C ALA A 110 0.28 2.17 -10.19
N VAL A 111 0.45 1.94 -8.89
CA VAL A 111 0.46 2.98 -7.84
C VAL A 111 1.91 3.31 -7.52
N PHE A 112 2.37 4.47 -7.98
CA PHE A 112 3.77 4.86 -7.88
C PHE A 112 3.96 6.38 -7.85
N VAL A 113 5.07 6.82 -7.27
CA VAL A 113 5.47 8.22 -7.27
C VAL A 113 6.76 8.37 -8.05
N SER A 114 6.78 9.27 -9.03
CA SER A 114 7.97 9.54 -9.85
C SER A 114 8.68 10.81 -9.40
N SER A 115 9.92 10.98 -9.85
CA SER A 115 10.70 12.21 -9.66
C SER A 115 10.97 12.55 -8.18
N VAL A 116 11.04 11.55 -7.30
CA VAL A 116 11.41 11.72 -5.90
C VAL A 116 12.91 11.98 -5.80
N ALA A 117 13.35 12.94 -4.97
CA ALA A 117 14.76 13.26 -4.86
C ALA A 117 15.61 12.05 -4.45
N GLY A 118 16.77 11.87 -5.09
CA GLY A 118 17.76 10.87 -4.69
C GLY A 118 18.71 11.35 -3.58
N ASN A 119 19.54 10.44 -3.08
CA ASN A 119 20.54 10.72 -2.03
C ASN A 119 19.92 11.36 -0.77
N THR A 120 18.75 10.87 -0.35
CA THR A 120 17.98 11.35 0.79
C THR A 120 17.35 10.18 1.55
N ASP A 121 16.86 10.45 2.76
CA ASP A 121 16.06 9.53 3.53
C ASP A 121 14.61 9.60 3.04
N LEU A 122 14.12 8.52 2.43
CA LEU A 122 12.73 8.44 2.00
C LEU A 122 11.87 7.87 3.12
N PHE A 123 10.73 8.51 3.35
CA PHE A 123 9.64 7.98 4.15
C PHE A 123 8.40 7.81 3.27
N ALA A 124 7.96 6.57 3.09
CA ALA A 124 6.83 6.24 2.25
C ALA A 124 5.69 5.62 3.08
N THR A 125 4.46 5.97 2.79
CA THR A 125 3.27 5.34 3.37
C THR A 125 2.40 4.77 2.27
N VAL A 126 1.97 3.53 2.44
CA VAL A 126 1.00 2.89 1.55
C VAL A 126 -0.34 2.80 2.28
N THR A 127 -1.35 3.47 1.74
CA THR A 127 -2.71 3.41 2.26
C THR A 127 -3.42 2.21 1.65
N VAL A 128 -3.93 1.33 2.50
CA VAL A 128 -4.69 0.15 2.08
C VAL A 128 -6.05 0.13 2.75
N LYS A 129 -7.03 -0.43 2.07
CA LYS A 129 -8.35 -0.75 2.63
C LYS A 129 -8.50 -2.25 2.74
N VAL A 130 -8.69 -2.75 3.95
CA VAL A 130 -8.97 -4.17 4.22
C VAL A 130 -10.46 -4.44 4.25
N THR A 131 -10.92 -5.51 3.61
CA THR A 131 -12.30 -5.97 3.70
C THR A 131 -12.31 -7.22 4.55
N GLU A 132 -12.93 -7.15 5.73
CA GLU A 132 -13.24 -8.33 6.53
C GLU A 132 -14.19 -9.22 5.72
N SER A 133 -13.81 -10.50 5.59
CA SER A 133 -14.60 -11.56 4.97
C SER A 133 -15.68 -12.08 5.91
#